data_AF-A0A7U6Y7R7-F1
#
_entry.id   AF-A0A7U6Y7R7-F1
#
_cell.length_a   1.000
_cell.length_b   1.000
_cell.length_c   1.000
_cell.angle_alpha   90.00
_cell.angle_beta   90.00
_cell.angle_gamma   90.00
#
_symmetry.space_group_name_H-M   'P 1'
#
loop_
_entity.id
_entity.type
_entity.pdbx_description
1 polymer ?
#
loop_
_entity_poly.entity_id
_entity_poly.type
_entity_poly.pdbx_seq_one_letter_code
_entity_poly.pdbx_strand_id
1 'polypeptide(L)'
;MKLILAAAVLVGGLAVTEAAKANCSAPEVVSATQVRQLQTQLMVAALKCSHMPEHAASYNSFVRSFGPQISDSAKVLMAHFKRTSPSPQKSFDRFITQLANDASTVSINTPDFCESVAATFASVQGLRGSELPSFAATTINGHTSAPTRCN
;
A
#
# COMPACT_ATOMS: atom_id res chain seq x y z
N MET A 1 66.83 17.51 -12.41
CA MET A 1 65.80 17.34 -11.37
C MET A 1 65.52 18.67 -10.70
N LYS A 2 64.34 19.26 -10.94
CA LYS A 2 63.52 20.01 -9.96
C LYS A 2 62.20 20.43 -10.64
N LEU A 3 61.13 19.79 -10.19
CA LEU A 3 59.72 20.03 -10.50
C LEU A 3 59.21 21.16 -9.61
N ILE A 4 58.48 22.16 -10.13
CA ILE A 4 57.40 22.88 -9.41
C ILE A 4 56.32 23.33 -10.42
N LEU A 5 55.06 23.09 -10.04
CA LEU A 5 53.78 23.28 -10.74
C LEU A 5 53.29 24.74 -10.81
N ALA A 6 52.43 25.03 -11.81
CA ALA A 6 51.25 25.92 -11.72
C ALA A 6 50.37 25.71 -12.99
N ALA A 7 49.25 24.98 -12.92
CA ALA A 7 47.88 25.45 -12.67
C ALA A 7 47.25 26.26 -13.83
N ALA A 8 46.36 25.61 -14.58
CA ALA A 8 45.31 26.28 -15.36
C ALA A 8 44.02 25.44 -15.31
N VAL A 9 43.01 26.04 -14.72
CA VAL A 9 41.63 25.58 -14.50
C VAL A 9 40.90 25.47 -15.84
N LEU A 10 40.09 24.43 -16.03
CA LEU A 10 38.83 24.57 -16.76
C LEU A 10 37.78 23.57 -16.25
N VAL A 11 36.78 24.20 -15.63
CA VAL A 11 35.53 23.68 -15.10
C VAL A 11 34.73 23.00 -16.20
N GLY A 12 34.19 21.82 -15.91
CA GLY A 12 33.31 21.10 -16.83
C GLY A 12 32.64 19.91 -16.15
N GLY A 13 32.14 20.11 -14.93
CA GLY A 13 31.31 19.12 -14.26
C GLY A 13 30.00 18.96 -15.01
N LEU A 14 29.89 17.94 -15.85
CA LEU A 14 28.61 17.38 -16.25
C LEU A 14 28.08 16.57 -15.07
N ALA A 15 27.51 17.27 -14.08
CA ALA A 15 26.60 16.66 -13.13
C ALA A 15 25.37 16.21 -13.92
N VAL A 16 25.37 14.95 -14.37
CA VAL A 16 24.14 14.28 -14.77
C VAL A 16 23.34 14.08 -13.50
N THR A 17 22.56 15.10 -13.12
CA THR A 17 21.44 14.87 -12.21
C THR A 17 20.38 14.15 -13.03
N GLU A 18 20.52 12.82 -13.16
CA GLU A 18 19.34 11.98 -13.32
C GLU A 18 18.53 12.18 -12.04
N ALA A 19 17.65 13.18 -12.07
CA ALA A 19 16.47 13.15 -11.23
C ALA A 19 15.76 11.86 -11.63
N ALA A 20 16.02 10.78 -10.90
CA ALA A 20 15.20 9.59 -10.91
C ALA A 20 13.77 10.12 -10.78
N LYS A 21 12.99 10.06 -11.88
CA LYS A 21 11.56 10.30 -11.81
C LYS A 21 11.08 9.28 -10.79
N ALA A 22 10.86 9.72 -9.56
CA ALA A 22 10.08 8.93 -8.62
C ALA A 22 8.81 8.59 -9.41
N ASN A 23 8.58 7.29 -9.65
CA ASN A 23 7.38 6.78 -10.30
C ASN A 23 6.21 7.01 -9.34
N CYS A 24 5.87 8.27 -9.15
CA CYS A 24 4.83 8.70 -8.27
C CYS A 24 3.48 8.35 -8.93
N SER A 25 2.58 7.77 -8.15
CA SER A 25 1.26 7.38 -8.60
C SER A 25 0.25 8.48 -8.34
N ALA A 26 -0.78 8.50 -9.19
CA ALA A 26 -1.89 9.41 -9.05
C ALA A 26 -2.58 9.22 -7.67
N PRO A 27 -3.04 10.29 -7.00
CA PRO A 27 -3.61 10.25 -5.66
C PRO A 27 -4.71 9.19 -5.47
N GLU A 28 -5.55 8.99 -6.49
CA GLU A 28 -6.62 7.99 -6.50
C GLU A 28 -6.08 6.56 -6.54
N VAL A 29 -4.97 6.31 -7.23
CA VAL A 29 -4.30 4.99 -7.24
C VAL A 29 -3.74 4.69 -5.86
N VAL A 30 -3.12 5.68 -5.22
CA VAL A 30 -2.61 5.52 -3.84
C VAL A 30 -3.75 5.26 -2.87
N SER A 31 -4.83 6.04 -2.94
CA SER A 31 -6.01 5.84 -2.08
C SER A 31 -6.64 4.46 -2.30
N ALA A 32 -6.76 4.00 -3.54
CA ALA A 32 -7.29 2.69 -3.87
C ALA A 32 -6.40 1.56 -3.34
N THR A 33 -5.07 1.72 -3.46
CA THR A 33 -4.11 0.79 -2.86
C THR A 33 -4.27 0.71 -1.35
N GLN A 34 -4.37 1.85 -0.66
CA GLN A 34 -4.53 1.89 0.80
C GLN A 34 -5.81 1.16 1.25
N VAL A 35 -6.93 1.36 0.55
CA VAL A 35 -8.18 0.63 0.83
C VAL A 35 -8.00 -0.88 0.64
N ARG A 36 -7.31 -1.32 -0.43
CA ARG A 36 -7.03 -2.75 -0.66
C ARG A 36 -6.04 -3.33 0.35
N GLN A 37 -5.05 -2.56 0.79
CA GLN A 37 -4.14 -2.98 1.85
C GLN A 37 -4.87 -3.19 3.16
N LEU A 38 -5.72 -2.24 3.58
CA LEU A 38 -6.55 -2.39 4.77
C LEU A 38 -7.45 -3.62 4.67
N GLN A 39 -8.16 -3.81 3.55
CA GLN A 39 -8.99 -5.00 3.34
C GLN A 39 -8.16 -6.29 3.51
N THR A 40 -7.00 -6.37 2.84
CA THR A 40 -6.16 -7.57 2.86
C THR A 40 -5.58 -7.84 4.23
N GLN A 41 -5.18 -6.80 4.97
CA GLN A 41 -4.73 -6.94 6.36
C GLN A 41 -5.83 -7.49 7.27
N LEU A 42 -7.06 -6.96 7.17
CA LEU A 42 -8.19 -7.46 7.94
C LEU A 42 -8.58 -8.89 7.54
N MET A 43 -8.44 -9.26 6.26
CA MET A 43 -8.65 -10.63 5.80
C MET A 43 -7.61 -11.59 6.40
N VAL A 44 -6.32 -11.23 6.33
CA VAL A 44 -5.25 -12.04 6.93
C VAL A 44 -5.41 -12.12 8.45
N ALA A 45 -5.83 -11.04 9.11
CA ALA A 45 -6.16 -11.03 10.53
C ALA A 45 -7.25 -12.05 10.87
N ALA A 46 -8.37 -12.05 10.13
CA ALA A 46 -9.43 -13.03 10.33
C ALA A 46 -8.98 -14.49 10.14
N LEU A 47 -8.02 -14.75 9.25
CA LEU A 47 -7.47 -16.09 9.00
C LEU A 47 -6.43 -16.50 10.06
N LYS A 48 -5.46 -15.62 10.35
CA LYS A 48 -4.37 -15.87 11.31
C LYS A 48 -4.91 -16.03 12.73
N CYS A 49 -5.89 -15.22 13.09
CA CYS A 49 -6.51 -15.20 14.41
C CYS A 49 -7.79 -16.03 14.45
N SER A 50 -7.84 -17.15 13.73
CA SER A 50 -9.03 -18.00 13.59
C SER A 50 -9.54 -18.62 14.90
N HIS A 51 -8.73 -18.63 15.96
CA HIS A 51 -9.15 -19.00 17.31
C HIS A 51 -10.05 -17.93 17.98
N MET A 52 -10.08 -16.72 17.42
CA MET A 52 -10.95 -15.60 17.79
C MET A 52 -12.08 -15.47 16.74
N PRO A 53 -13.22 -16.18 16.90
CA PRO A 53 -14.29 -16.22 15.89
C PRO A 53 -14.91 -14.85 15.57
N GLU A 54 -14.83 -13.89 16.49
CA GLU A 54 -15.25 -12.51 16.34
C GLU A 54 -14.49 -11.78 15.23
N HIS A 55 -13.24 -12.14 14.93
CA HIS A 55 -12.46 -11.54 13.85
C HIS A 55 -13.01 -11.93 12.48
N ALA A 56 -13.40 -13.19 12.30
CA ALA A 56 -14.06 -13.63 11.07
C ALA A 56 -15.42 -12.93 10.89
N ALA A 57 -16.21 -12.81 11.97
CA ALA A 57 -17.47 -12.07 11.94
C ALA A 57 -17.27 -10.58 11.60
N SER A 58 -16.25 -9.95 12.18
CA SER A 58 -15.90 -8.54 11.97
C SER A 58 -15.45 -8.29 10.53
N TYR A 59 -14.60 -9.16 9.97
CA TYR A 59 -14.20 -9.05 8.55
C TYR A 59 -15.39 -9.21 7.60
N ASN A 60 -16.27 -10.18 7.86
CA ASN A 60 -17.47 -10.36 7.05
C ASN A 60 -18.40 -9.14 7.13
N SER A 61 -18.51 -8.51 8.31
CA SER A 61 -19.25 -7.26 8.48
C SER A 61 -18.62 -6.12 7.69
N PHE A 62 -17.29 -5.97 7.78
CA PHE A 62 -16.51 -5.00 7.02
C PHE A 62 -16.75 -5.13 5.51
N VAL A 63 -16.66 -6.34 4.95
CA VAL A 63 -16.90 -6.56 3.50
C VAL A 63 -18.33 -6.23 3.10
N ARG A 64 -19.33 -6.53 3.95
CA ARG A 64 -20.73 -6.16 3.68
C ARG A 64 -20.94 -4.65 3.69
N SER A 65 -20.41 -3.94 4.69
CA SER A 65 -20.59 -2.50 4.85
C SER A 65 -19.81 -1.67 3.81
N PHE A 66 -18.64 -2.14 3.41
CA PHE A 66 -17.70 -1.40 2.55
C PHE A 66 -17.48 -2.02 1.17
N GLY A 67 -18.33 -2.98 0.78
CA GLY A 67 -18.29 -3.64 -0.51
C GLY A 67 -18.20 -2.67 -1.71
N PRO A 68 -18.95 -1.55 -1.75
CA PRO A 68 -18.84 -0.55 -2.81
C PRO A 68 -17.44 0.06 -2.92
N GLN A 69 -16.85 0.53 -1.81
CA GLN A 69 -15.53 1.16 -1.76
C GLN A 69 -14.41 0.16 -2.11
N ILE A 70 -14.54 -1.07 -1.61
CA ILE A 70 -13.67 -2.18 -1.98
C ILE A 70 -13.76 -2.41 -3.49
N SER A 71 -14.95 -2.55 -4.06
CA SER A 71 -15.13 -2.75 -5.51
C SER A 71 -14.52 -1.61 -6.32
N ASP A 72 -14.79 -0.36 -5.93
CA ASP A 72 -14.30 0.82 -6.63
C ASP A 72 -12.78 0.94 -6.59
N SER A 73 -12.13 0.61 -5.47
CA SER A 73 -10.66 0.56 -5.40
C SER A 73 -10.07 -0.45 -6.40
N ALA A 74 -10.71 -1.62 -6.62
CA ALA A 74 -10.23 -2.55 -7.66
C ALA A 74 -10.43 -1.99 -9.06
N LYS A 75 -11.53 -1.29 -9.33
CA LYS A 75 -11.76 -0.66 -10.65
C LYS A 75 -10.67 0.38 -10.95
N VAL A 76 -10.32 1.22 -9.96
CA VAL A 76 -9.24 2.21 -10.09
C VAL A 76 -7.89 1.54 -10.37
N LEU A 77 -7.54 0.52 -9.60
CA LEU A 77 -6.27 -0.21 -9.77
C LEU A 77 -6.22 -0.97 -11.10
N MET A 78 -7.32 -1.60 -11.50
CA MET A 78 -7.42 -2.25 -12.80
C MET A 78 -7.29 -1.23 -13.94
N ALA A 79 -7.91 -0.06 -13.82
CA ALA A 79 -7.75 1.01 -14.80
C ALA A 79 -6.30 1.52 -14.87
N HIS A 80 -5.61 1.59 -13.73
CA HIS A 80 -4.17 1.90 -13.69
C HIS A 80 -3.38 0.83 -14.46
N PHE A 81 -3.51 -0.45 -14.13
CA PHE A 81 -2.77 -1.52 -14.80
C PHE A 81 -3.11 -1.65 -16.29
N LYS A 82 -4.33 -1.33 -16.72
CA LYS A 82 -4.68 -1.23 -18.14
C LYS A 82 -3.87 -0.19 -18.90
N ARG A 83 -3.45 0.88 -18.23
CA ARG A 83 -2.62 1.95 -18.83
C ARG A 83 -1.12 1.66 -18.71
N THR A 84 -0.70 0.95 -17.68
CA THR A 84 0.73 0.83 -17.32
C THR A 84 1.33 -0.54 -17.55
N SER A 85 0.52 -1.57 -17.85
CA SER A 85 1.00 -2.94 -18.03
C SER A 85 0.50 -3.57 -19.34
N PRO A 86 1.36 -4.30 -20.07
CA PRO A 86 0.94 -5.11 -21.22
C PRO A 86 0.10 -6.35 -20.82
N SER A 87 0.03 -6.68 -19.53
CA SER A 87 -0.79 -7.78 -19.01
C SER A 87 -1.55 -7.34 -17.75
N PRO A 88 -2.60 -6.51 -17.90
CA PRO A 88 -3.24 -5.80 -16.77
C PRO A 88 -3.76 -6.73 -15.68
N GLN A 89 -4.45 -7.80 -16.07
CA GLN A 89 -5.01 -8.77 -15.12
C GLN A 89 -3.92 -9.46 -14.31
N LYS A 90 -2.87 -9.96 -14.97
CA LYS A 90 -1.72 -10.61 -14.32
C LYS A 90 -0.99 -9.65 -13.37
N SER A 91 -0.88 -8.37 -13.73
CA SER A 91 -0.30 -7.34 -12.87
C SER A 91 -1.17 -7.07 -11.65
N PHE A 92 -2.49 -6.99 -11.82
CA PHE A 92 -3.43 -6.82 -10.72
C PHE A 92 -3.40 -8.02 -9.76
N ASP A 93 -3.46 -9.25 -10.28
CA ASP A 93 -3.42 -10.47 -9.45
C ASP A 93 -2.12 -10.54 -8.65
N ARG A 94 -0.96 -10.29 -9.30
CA ARG A 94 0.34 -10.22 -8.62
C ARG A 94 0.35 -9.16 -7.52
N PHE A 95 -0.22 -7.99 -7.80
CA PHE A 95 -0.30 -6.91 -6.83
C PHE A 95 -1.11 -7.34 -5.60
N ILE A 96 -2.29 -7.94 -5.78
CA ILE A 96 -3.09 -8.46 -4.66
C ILE A 96 -2.35 -9.55 -3.89
N THR A 97 -1.66 -10.47 -4.57
CA THR A 97 -0.79 -11.47 -3.91
C THR A 97 0.31 -10.81 -3.08
N GLN A 98 0.95 -9.75 -3.59
CA GLN A 98 1.96 -9.02 -2.83
C GLN A 98 1.36 -8.41 -1.55
N LEU A 99 0.18 -7.78 -1.63
CA LEU A 99 -0.50 -7.24 -0.44
C LEU A 99 -0.75 -8.33 0.61
N ALA A 100 -1.15 -9.52 0.19
CA ALA A 100 -1.41 -10.65 1.08
C ALA A 100 -0.12 -11.15 1.75
N ASN A 101 0.98 -11.22 1.01
CA ASN A 101 2.28 -11.60 1.54
C ASN A 101 2.82 -10.56 2.53
N ASP A 102 2.66 -9.27 2.23
CA ASP A 102 3.07 -8.19 3.13
C ASP A 102 2.27 -8.24 4.44
N ALA A 103 0.94 -8.35 4.35
CA ALA A 103 0.07 -8.52 5.52
C ALA A 103 0.41 -9.78 6.34
N SER A 104 0.72 -10.89 5.66
CA SER A 104 1.14 -12.13 6.32
C SER A 104 2.45 -11.95 7.07
N THR A 105 3.42 -11.26 6.46
CA THR A 105 4.70 -10.93 7.10
C THR A 105 4.50 -10.09 8.34
N VAL A 106 3.65 -9.06 8.29
CA VAL A 106 3.26 -8.27 9.47
C VAL A 106 2.64 -9.17 10.55
N SER A 107 1.71 -10.06 10.17
CA SER A 107 1.03 -10.95 11.11
C SER A 107 1.94 -11.96 11.82
N ILE A 108 3.03 -12.36 11.16
CA ILE A 108 3.99 -13.33 11.71
C ILE A 108 4.97 -12.63 12.65
N ASN A 109 5.36 -11.41 12.33
CA ASN A 109 6.41 -10.67 13.05
C ASN A 109 5.88 -9.76 14.16
N THR A 110 4.58 -9.80 14.46
CA THR A 110 3.94 -8.99 15.51
C THR A 110 3.54 -9.88 16.69
N PRO A 111 4.21 -9.81 17.85
CA PRO A 111 4.00 -10.71 19.00
C PRO A 111 2.57 -10.75 19.56
N ASP A 112 1.78 -9.70 19.40
CA ASP A 112 0.37 -9.62 19.87
C ASP A 112 -0.55 -9.19 18.71
N PHE A 113 -0.34 -9.82 17.54
CA PHE A 113 -1.03 -9.44 16.32
C PHE A 113 -2.56 -9.49 16.47
N CYS A 114 -3.10 -10.52 17.12
CA CYS A 114 -4.54 -10.72 17.20
C CYS A 114 -5.24 -9.70 18.11
N GLU A 115 -4.59 -9.33 19.21
CA GLU A 115 -5.06 -8.30 20.14
C GLU A 115 -4.98 -6.93 19.49
N SER A 116 -3.89 -6.63 18.77
CA SER A 116 -3.69 -5.34 18.10
C SER A 116 -4.69 -5.09 16.96
N VAL A 117 -5.04 -6.11 16.17
CA VAL A 117 -6.01 -5.96 15.07
C VAL A 117 -7.46 -5.87 15.54
N ALA A 118 -7.78 -6.33 16.76
CA ALA A 118 -9.11 -6.17 17.34
C ALA A 118 -9.53 -4.68 17.44
N ALA A 119 -8.58 -3.79 17.80
CA ALA A 119 -8.82 -2.35 17.83
C ALA A 119 -9.11 -1.77 16.44
N THR A 120 -8.44 -2.27 15.40
CA THR A 120 -8.70 -1.89 14.01
C THR A 120 -10.09 -2.35 13.56
N PHE A 121 -10.49 -3.58 13.91
CA PHE A 121 -11.84 -4.09 13.64
C PHE A 121 -12.93 -3.27 14.33
N ALA A 122 -12.71 -2.86 15.59
CA ALA A 122 -13.65 -1.99 16.30
C ALA A 122 -13.75 -0.61 15.62
N SER A 123 -12.62 -0.04 15.19
CA SER A 123 -12.58 1.26 14.53
C SER A 123 -13.37 1.27 13.22
N VAL A 124 -13.19 0.25 12.36
CA VAL A 124 -13.89 0.19 11.06
C VAL A 124 -15.40 -0.01 11.18
N GLN A 125 -15.89 -0.59 12.28
CA GLN A 125 -17.33 -0.76 12.52
C GLN A 125 -18.07 0.56 12.74
N GLY A 126 -17.37 1.60 13.21
CA GLY A 126 -17.94 2.93 13.43
C GLY A 126 -17.94 3.84 12.19
N LEU A 127 -17.32 3.41 11.09
CA LEU A 127 -17.12 4.26 9.91
C LEU A 127 -18.34 4.24 8.98
N ARG A 128 -18.60 5.39 8.35
CA ARG A 128 -19.43 5.48 7.14
C ARG A 128 -18.57 5.17 5.92
N GLY A 129 -19.25 4.77 4.84
CA GLY A 129 -18.59 4.42 3.58
C GLY A 129 -17.64 5.50 3.03
N SER A 130 -17.97 6.78 3.20
CA SER A 130 -17.13 7.91 2.77
C SER A 130 -15.86 8.09 3.59
N GLU A 131 -15.80 7.53 4.81
CA GLU A 131 -14.68 7.71 5.75
C GLU A 131 -13.60 6.63 5.55
N LEU A 132 -13.93 5.51 4.90
CA LEU A 132 -13.01 4.39 4.72
C LEU A 132 -11.69 4.77 4.02
N PRO A 133 -11.67 5.54 2.90
CA PRO A 133 -10.42 5.88 2.24
C PRO A 133 -9.47 6.68 3.14
N SER A 134 -10.01 7.64 3.90
CA SER A 134 -9.23 8.45 4.85
C SER A 134 -8.71 7.61 6.00
N PHE A 135 -9.57 6.74 6.57
CA PHE A 135 -9.15 5.80 7.61
C PHE A 135 -8.04 4.86 7.11
N ALA A 136 -8.20 4.29 5.92
CA ALA A 136 -7.19 3.43 5.31
C ALA A 136 -5.87 4.18 5.10
N ALA A 137 -5.91 5.44 4.65
CA ALA A 137 -4.70 6.25 4.48
C ALA A 137 -3.93 6.47 5.79
N THR A 138 -4.64 6.73 6.89
CA THR A 138 -4.03 6.91 8.22
C THR A 138 -3.51 5.59 8.80
N THR A 139 -4.30 4.52 8.72
CA THR A 139 -3.99 3.21 9.33
C THR A 139 -2.84 2.49 8.61
N ILE A 140 -2.73 2.67 7.30
CA ILE A 140 -1.79 1.92 6.45
C ILE A 140 -0.51 2.71 6.11
N ASN A 141 -0.42 3.96 6.54
CA ASN A 141 0.74 4.81 6.23
C ASN A 141 2.07 4.12 6.61
N GLY A 142 2.99 4.01 5.64
CA GLY A 142 4.30 3.37 5.82
C GLY A 142 4.44 1.92 5.34
N HIS A 143 3.40 1.30 4.76
CA HIS A 143 3.50 -0.06 4.21
C HIS A 143 4.12 -0.08 2.80
N THR A 144 5.06 -1.01 2.57
CA THR A 144 6.02 -1.04 1.45
C THR A 144 5.41 -1.20 0.05
N SER A 145 4.17 -1.68 -0.07
CA SER A 145 3.49 -1.84 -1.37
C SER A 145 2.57 -0.68 -1.75
N ALA A 146 2.50 0.39 -0.94
CA ALA A 146 1.78 1.60 -1.32
C ALA A 146 2.63 2.44 -2.30
N PRO A 147 2.13 2.78 -3.50
CA PRO A 147 2.87 3.65 -4.41
C PRO A 147 3.03 5.06 -3.82
N THR A 148 4.21 5.67 -4.00
CA THR A 148 4.48 7.05 -3.57
C THR A 148 3.56 8.04 -4.29
N ARG A 149 2.96 9.01 -3.59
CA ARG A 149 2.11 10.05 -4.23
C ARG A 149 2.96 11.03 -5.05
N CYS A 150 2.40 11.57 -6.13
CA CYS A 150 2.90 12.82 -6.72
C CYS A 150 2.45 13.96 -5.80
N ASN A 151 3.39 14.72 -5.26
CA ASN A 151 3.09 15.94 -4.51
C ASN A 151 2.44 16.97 -5.41
#